data_AF-A0A809RR79-F1
#
_entry.id   AF-A0A809RR79-F1
#
_cell.length_a   1.000
_cell.length_b   1.000
_cell.length_c   1.000
_cell.angle_alpha   90.00
_cell.angle_beta   90.00
_cell.angle_gamma   90.00
#
_symmetry.space_group_name_H-M   'P 1'
#
loop_
_entity.id
_entity.type
_entity.pdbx_description
1 polymer ?
#
loop_
_entity_poly.entity_id
_entity_poly.type
_entity_poly.pdbx_seq_one_letter_code
_entity_poly.pdbx_strand_id
1 'polypeptide(L)'
;MSATRPDYRQRGFSIVSAIFLLVVLSALGAFMLTFSNVQQMTSAQDVQGSRAYQAARAGIEWGAYQILQNSGSCAGSATVPLGGNLASFTVVVNCSNSSTTEAGNPVNMFQLTATATTGTVGSTTYIERQVQATIEH
;
A
#
# COMPACT_ATOMS: atom_id res chain seq x y z
N MET A 1 4.78 -27.40 78.75
CA MET A 1 5.29 -27.70 77.40
C MET A 1 4.59 -26.80 76.40
N SER A 2 5.24 -25.72 75.95
CA SER A 2 4.91 -25.09 74.66
C SER A 2 6.06 -24.16 74.31
N ALA A 3 6.83 -24.53 73.28
CA ALA A 3 7.94 -23.73 72.76
C ALA A 3 7.44 -22.95 71.54
N THR A 4 7.37 -21.63 71.68
CA THR A 4 7.06 -20.70 70.60
C THR A 4 8.23 -20.68 69.61
N ARG A 5 8.01 -21.22 68.41
CA ARG A 5 8.98 -21.15 67.30
C ARG A 5 8.92 -19.76 66.67
N PRO A 6 10.05 -19.06 66.48
CA PRO A 6 10.08 -17.82 65.72
C PRO A 6 10.09 -18.15 64.22
N ASP A 7 9.00 -17.83 63.53
CA ASP A 7 8.97 -17.82 62.07
C ASP A 7 9.86 -16.70 61.56
N TYR A 8 11.03 -17.06 61.02
CA TYR A 8 11.85 -16.17 60.21
C TYR A 8 11.07 -15.80 58.95
N ARG A 9 10.35 -14.68 59.01
CA ARG A 9 9.78 -14.04 57.81
C ARG A 9 10.93 -13.62 56.90
N GLN A 10 11.24 -14.45 55.90
CA GLN A 10 12.10 -14.10 54.79
C GLN A 10 11.41 -13.02 53.95
N ARG A 11 11.75 -11.74 54.16
CA ARG A 11 11.09 -10.58 53.53
C ARG A 11 11.88 -9.92 52.38
N GLY A 12 13.02 -10.49 51.97
CA GLY A 12 13.94 -9.81 51.04
C GLY A 12 13.96 -10.34 49.60
N PHE A 13 13.92 -11.66 49.40
CA PHE A 13 14.14 -12.23 48.06
C PHE A 13 12.89 -12.20 47.16
N SER A 14 11.70 -12.39 47.76
CA SER A 14 10.45 -12.47 47.00
C SER A 14 10.02 -11.14 46.37
N ILE A 15 10.41 -10.00 46.94
CA ILE A 15 10.02 -8.70 46.39
C ILE A 15 10.83 -8.38 45.14
N VAL A 16 12.11 -8.74 45.12
CA VAL A 16 13.00 -8.56 43.97
C VAL A 16 12.57 -9.46 42.81
N SER A 17 12.25 -10.73 43.08
CA SER A 17 11.76 -11.65 42.05
C SER A 17 10.39 -11.24 41.50
N ALA A 18 9.48 -10.75 42.35
CA ALA A 18 8.17 -10.24 41.89
C ALA A 18 8.31 -9.03 40.97
N ILE A 19 9.17 -8.07 41.30
CA ILE A 19 9.43 -6.90 40.44
C ILE A 19 10.06 -7.34 39.12
N PHE A 20 11.04 -8.24 39.16
CA PHE A 20 11.67 -8.77 37.94
C PHE A 20 10.63 -9.42 37.01
N LEU A 21 9.76 -10.28 37.55
CA LEU A 21 8.69 -10.89 36.77
C LEU A 21 7.72 -9.86 36.19
N LEU A 22 7.33 -8.85 36.96
CA LEU A 22 6.46 -7.77 36.47
C LEU A 22 7.09 -6.97 35.34
N VAL A 23 8.39 -6.65 35.43
CA VAL A 23 9.13 -5.94 34.37
C VAL A 23 9.20 -6.79 33.10
N VAL A 24 9.50 -8.08 33.22
CA VAL A 24 9.54 -8.99 32.06
C VAL A 24 8.17 -9.14 31.41
N LEU A 25 7.12 -9.38 32.20
CA LEU A 25 5.75 -9.53 31.68
C LEU A 25 5.25 -8.24 31.03
N SER A 26 5.55 -7.07 31.62
CA SER A 26 5.19 -5.78 31.02
C SER A 26 5.95 -5.50 29.73
N ALA A 27 7.25 -5.82 29.65
CA ALA A 27 8.02 -5.70 28.42
C ALA A 27 7.47 -6.61 27.30
N LEU A 28 7.14 -7.86 27.63
CA LEU A 28 6.51 -8.80 26.67
C LEU A 28 5.13 -8.31 26.22
N GLY A 29 4.31 -7.82 27.14
CA GLY A 29 3.00 -7.25 26.82
C GLY A 29 3.11 -6.04 25.89
N ALA A 30 4.02 -5.11 26.17
CA ALA A 30 4.29 -3.95 25.32
C ALA A 30 4.74 -4.36 23.91
N PHE A 31 5.65 -5.33 23.81
CA PHE A 31 6.12 -5.86 22.53
C PHE A 31 5.01 -6.53 21.72
N MET A 32 4.12 -7.27 22.37
CA MET A 32 3.01 -7.93 21.69
C MET A 32 2.00 -6.90 21.11
N LEU A 33 1.76 -5.80 21.82
CA LEU A 33 0.91 -4.71 21.33
C LEU A 33 1.54 -3.98 20.13
N THR A 34 2.85 -3.69 20.16
CA THR A 34 3.53 -3.06 19.02
C THR A 34 3.49 -3.96 17.79
N PHE A 35 3.77 -5.25 17.95
CA PHE A 35 3.69 -6.23 16.86
C PHE A 35 2.27 -6.37 16.29
N SER A 36 1.24 -6.34 17.14
CA SER A 36 -0.17 -6.40 16.70
C SER A 36 -0.56 -5.18 15.86
N ASN A 37 -0.13 -3.99 16.25
CA ASN A 37 -0.36 -2.76 15.49
C ASN A 37 0.36 -2.78 14.14
N VAL A 38 1.60 -3.27 14.09
CA VAL A 38 2.36 -3.39 12.84
C VAL A 38 1.65 -4.32 11.84
N GLN A 39 1.16 -5.48 12.29
CA GLN A 39 0.43 -6.41 11.42
C GLN A 39 -0.83 -5.78 10.81
N GLN A 40 -1.59 -5.01 11.59
CA GLN A 40 -2.77 -4.32 11.09
C GLN A 40 -2.40 -3.26 10.04
N MET A 41 -1.34 -2.49 10.28
CA MET A 41 -0.86 -1.49 9.31
C MET A 41 -0.38 -2.13 8.01
N THR A 42 0.36 -3.24 8.08
CA THR A 42 0.84 -3.95 6.88
C THR A 42 -0.34 -4.46 6.06
N SER A 43 -1.31 -5.12 6.69
CA SER A 43 -2.49 -5.62 5.97
C SER A 43 -3.30 -4.50 5.31
N ALA A 44 -3.44 -3.35 5.99
CA ALA A 44 -4.09 -2.18 5.41
C ALA A 44 -3.33 -1.65 4.19
N GLN A 45 -1.99 -1.59 4.25
CA GLN A 45 -1.15 -1.16 3.12
C GLN A 45 -1.24 -2.14 1.94
N ASP A 46 -1.30 -3.45 2.18
CA ASP A 46 -1.45 -4.46 1.12
C ASP A 46 -2.78 -4.29 0.37
N VAL A 47 -3.87 -4.08 1.11
CA VAL A 47 -5.19 -3.80 0.52
C VAL A 47 -5.17 -2.51 -0.29
N GLN A 48 -4.58 -1.44 0.25
CA GLN A 48 -4.50 -0.17 -0.46
C GLN A 48 -3.59 -0.25 -1.70
N GLY A 49 -2.50 -1.02 -1.64
CA GLY A 49 -1.65 -1.31 -2.79
C GLY A 49 -2.38 -2.07 -3.89
N SER A 50 -3.28 -2.98 -3.52
CA SER A 50 -4.14 -3.70 -4.47
C SER A 50 -5.17 -2.77 -5.11
N ARG A 51 -5.77 -1.86 -4.34
CA ARG A 51 -6.68 -0.84 -4.86
C ARG A 51 -5.98 0.13 -5.80
N ALA A 52 -4.78 0.59 -5.45
CA ALA A 52 -3.95 1.43 -6.33
C ALA A 52 -3.68 0.73 -7.67
N TYR A 53 -3.40 -0.57 -7.66
CA TYR A 53 -3.21 -1.34 -8.89
C TYR A 53 -4.48 -1.39 -9.74
N GLN A 54 -5.64 -1.66 -9.12
CA GLN A 54 -6.93 -1.64 -9.84
C GLN A 54 -7.28 -0.24 -10.36
N ALA A 55 -6.96 0.82 -9.61
CA ALA A 55 -7.12 2.21 -10.05
C ALA A 55 -6.29 2.51 -11.29
N ALA A 56 -5.00 2.13 -11.29
CA ALA A 56 -4.13 2.30 -12.44
C ALA A 56 -4.62 1.50 -13.65
N ARG A 57 -5.08 0.27 -13.44
CA ARG A 57 -5.67 -0.55 -14.51
C ARG A 57 -6.91 0.09 -15.12
N ALA A 58 -7.81 0.64 -14.30
CA ALA A 58 -8.97 1.39 -14.80
C ALA A 58 -8.54 2.62 -15.65
N GLY A 59 -7.44 3.27 -15.28
CA GLY A 59 -6.81 4.32 -16.09
C GLY A 59 -6.33 3.83 -17.46
N ILE A 60 -5.69 2.65 -17.51
CA ILE A 60 -5.31 2.01 -18.80
C ILE A 60 -6.54 1.69 -19.64
N GLU A 61 -7.59 1.12 -19.06
CA GLU A 61 -8.82 0.79 -19.78
C GLU A 61 -9.51 2.05 -20.34
N TRP A 62 -9.51 3.13 -19.57
CA TRP A 62 -9.97 4.44 -20.06
C TRP A 62 -9.10 4.96 -21.21
N GLY A 63 -7.78 4.89 -21.10
CA GLY A 63 -6.86 5.33 -22.15
C GLY A 63 -6.99 4.49 -23.43
N ALA A 64 -7.16 3.16 -23.28
CA ALA A 64 -7.38 2.24 -24.37
C ALA A 64 -8.70 2.56 -25.10
N TYR A 65 -9.75 2.87 -24.35
CA TYR A 65 -11.01 3.33 -24.93
C TYR A 65 -10.84 4.60 -25.77
N GLN A 66 -10.04 5.58 -25.32
CA GLN A 66 -9.78 6.79 -26.10
C GLN A 66 -9.04 6.48 -27.42
N ILE A 67 -8.05 5.59 -27.39
CA ILE A 67 -7.32 5.21 -28.60
C ILE A 67 -8.24 4.47 -29.58
N LEU A 68 -8.98 3.45 -29.10
CA LEU A 68 -9.75 2.56 -29.95
C LEU A 68 -11.07 3.17 -30.46
N GLN A 69 -11.75 3.96 -29.64
CA GLN A 69 -13.10 4.46 -29.96
C GLN A 69 -13.14 5.95 -30.31
N ASN A 70 -12.12 6.73 -29.94
CA ASN A 70 -12.06 8.17 -30.18
C ASN A 70 -10.93 8.52 -31.17
N SER A 71 -10.88 7.78 -32.29
CA SER A 71 -10.00 8.04 -33.44
C SER A 71 -8.49 8.15 -33.11
N GLY A 72 -7.98 7.32 -32.19
CA GLY A 72 -6.57 7.37 -31.80
C GLY A 72 -6.21 8.57 -30.92
N SER A 73 -7.19 9.17 -30.23
CA SER A 73 -6.97 10.32 -29.35
C SER A 73 -6.05 9.95 -28.18
N CYS A 74 -4.81 10.39 -28.28
CA CYS A 74 -3.74 10.17 -27.31
C CYS A 74 -3.40 11.51 -26.64
N ALA A 75 -4.12 11.83 -25.56
CA ALA A 75 -3.80 13.00 -24.75
C ALA A 75 -2.49 12.73 -23.99
N GLY A 76 -1.47 13.57 -24.17
CA GLY A 76 -0.14 13.36 -23.57
C GLY A 76 -0.15 13.14 -22.05
N SER A 77 -1.11 13.75 -21.36
CA SER A 77 -1.44 13.48 -19.95
C SER A 77 -2.91 13.79 -19.69
N ALA A 78 -3.59 12.90 -18.97
CA ALA A 78 -4.96 13.09 -18.51
C ALA A 78 -5.13 12.58 -17.08
N THR A 79 -5.89 13.30 -16.25
CA THR A 79 -6.27 12.82 -14.92
C THR A 79 -7.66 12.20 -14.99
N VAL A 80 -7.79 10.96 -14.54
CA VAL A 80 -9.03 10.20 -14.59
C VAL A 80 -9.63 10.13 -13.18
N PRO A 81 -10.78 10.78 -12.92
CA PRO A 81 -11.46 10.65 -11.65
C PRO A 81 -12.09 9.25 -11.56
N LEU A 82 -11.84 8.56 -10.44
CA LEU A 82 -12.47 7.28 -10.13
C LEU A 82 -13.58 7.46 -9.10
N GLY A 83 -14.56 6.55 -9.11
CA GLY A 83 -15.67 6.53 -8.16
C GLY A 83 -15.51 5.46 -7.07
N GLY A 84 -16.46 5.45 -6.13
CA GLY A 84 -16.59 4.42 -5.10
C GLY A 84 -15.34 4.25 -4.25
N ASN A 85 -14.92 2.99 -4.03
CA ASN A 85 -13.78 2.63 -3.18
C ASN A 85 -12.40 3.05 -3.74
N LEU A 86 -12.36 3.62 -4.95
CA LEU A 86 -11.15 4.08 -5.62
C LEU A 86 -11.07 5.61 -5.69
N ALA A 87 -12.10 6.33 -5.21
CA ALA A 87 -12.19 7.79 -5.29
C ALA A 87 -11.06 8.54 -4.54
N SER A 88 -10.40 7.88 -3.59
CA SER A 88 -9.23 8.41 -2.88
C SER A 88 -7.92 8.35 -3.68
N PHE A 89 -7.92 7.71 -4.86
CA PHE A 89 -6.76 7.61 -5.72
C PHE A 89 -6.83 8.66 -6.83
N THR A 90 -5.73 9.39 -7.01
CA THR A 90 -5.53 10.23 -8.19
C THR A 90 -4.87 9.39 -9.26
N VAL A 91 -5.53 9.21 -10.41
CA VAL A 91 -4.97 8.45 -11.53
C VAL A 91 -4.58 9.41 -12.65
N VAL A 92 -3.31 9.38 -13.02
CA VAL A 92 -2.76 10.12 -14.16
C VAL A 92 -2.41 9.12 -15.24
N VAL A 93 -3.01 9.28 -16.42
CA VAL A 93 -2.75 8.47 -17.61
C VAL A 93 -1.95 9.31 -18.60
N ASN A 94 -0.73 8.88 -18.87
CA ASN A 94 0.12 9.42 -19.90
C ASN A 94 0.00 8.56 -21.16
N CYS A 95 -0.06 9.22 -22.31
CA CYS A 95 -0.11 8.56 -23.60
C CYS A 95 0.98 9.12 -24.50
N SER A 96 1.77 8.24 -25.12
CA SER A 96 2.70 8.59 -26.19
C SER A 96 2.38 7.76 -27.43
N ASN A 97 2.43 8.39 -28.60
CA ASN A 97 2.25 7.73 -29.90
C ASN A 97 3.60 7.71 -30.64
N SER A 98 3.92 6.59 -31.26
CA SER A 98 4.99 6.44 -32.24
C SER A 98 4.45 5.78 -33.50
N SER A 99 4.60 6.43 -34.65
CA SER A 99 4.26 5.85 -35.96
C SER A 99 5.50 5.22 -36.61
N THR A 100 5.41 3.97 -37.04
CA THR A 100 6.44 3.29 -37.84
C THR A 100 5.85 2.78 -39.16
N THR A 101 6.69 2.42 -40.13
CA THR A 101 6.25 1.82 -41.39
C THR A 101 6.71 0.37 -41.46
N GLU A 102 5.75 -0.56 -41.48
CA GLU A 102 5.98 -2.00 -41.60
C GLU A 102 5.56 -2.46 -43.00
N ALA A 103 6.52 -2.95 -43.79
CA ALA A 103 6.29 -3.42 -45.17
C ALA A 103 5.54 -2.41 -46.07
N GLY A 104 5.77 -1.11 -45.87
CA GLY A 104 5.12 -0.03 -46.63
C GLY A 104 3.76 0.43 -46.08
N ASN A 105 3.27 -0.18 -44.99
CA ASN A 105 2.03 0.23 -44.31
C ASN A 105 2.36 1.03 -43.04
N PRO A 106 1.69 2.17 -42.80
CA PRO A 106 1.84 2.90 -41.54
C PRO A 106 1.20 2.12 -40.39
N VAL A 107 1.94 1.97 -39.29
CA VAL A 107 1.50 1.33 -38.04
C VAL A 107 1.69 2.33 -36.91
N ASN A 108 0.64 2.62 -36.14
CA ASN A 108 0.75 3.48 -34.96
C ASN A 108 0.82 2.62 -33.70
N MET A 109 1.82 2.88 -32.87
CA MET A 109 1.97 2.27 -31.56
C MET A 109 1.70 3.33 -30.49
N PHE A 110 0.72 3.04 -29.65
CA PHE A 110 0.35 3.88 -28.52
C PHE A 110 0.83 3.23 -27.23
N GLN A 111 1.64 3.94 -26.45
CA GLN A 111 2.08 3.52 -25.14
C GLN A 111 1.32 4.31 -24.07
N LEU A 112 0.55 3.59 -23.28
CA LEU A 112 -0.21 4.12 -22.15
C LEU A 112 0.52 3.80 -20.86
N THR A 113 0.70 4.81 -20.01
CA THR A 113 1.22 4.65 -18.65
C THR A 113 0.23 5.27 -17.68
N ALA A 114 -0.42 4.46 -16.85
CA ALA A 114 -1.34 4.92 -15.82
C ALA A 114 -0.67 4.83 -14.45
N THR A 115 -0.63 5.94 -13.73
CA THR A 115 -0.06 6.06 -12.38
C THR A 115 -1.17 6.43 -11.41
N ALA A 116 -1.45 5.55 -10.46
CA ALA A 116 -2.42 5.78 -9.39
C ALA A 116 -1.68 6.09 -8.08
N THR A 117 -1.99 7.24 -7.49
CA THR A 117 -1.37 7.73 -6.24
C THR A 117 -2.41 8.04 -5.17
N THR A 118 -2.05 7.84 -3.92
CA THR A 118 -2.80 8.36 -2.77
C THR A 118 -1.86 8.71 -1.62
N GLY A 119 -2.30 9.62 -0.76
CA GLY A 119 -1.48 10.17 0.32
C GLY A 119 -0.43 11.17 -0.16
N THR A 120 0.44 11.56 0.77
CA THR A 120 1.48 12.57 0.53
C THR A 120 2.85 11.89 0.44
N VAL A 121 3.64 12.25 -0.57
CA VAL A 121 5.02 11.75 -0.74
C VAL A 121 5.81 11.95 0.56
N GLY A 122 6.48 10.89 1.02
CA GLY A 122 7.24 10.88 2.28
C GLY A 122 6.43 10.51 3.52
N SER A 123 5.10 10.35 3.40
CA SER A 123 4.27 9.74 4.46
C SER A 123 4.37 8.22 4.45
N THR A 124 4.18 7.58 5.60
CA THR A 124 4.00 6.12 5.73
C THR A 124 2.72 5.62 5.04
N THR A 125 1.81 6.51 4.68
CA THR A 125 0.56 6.22 3.98
C THR A 125 0.64 6.48 2.47
N TYR A 126 1.81 6.87 1.95
CA TYR A 126 1.99 7.10 0.52
C TYR A 126 1.96 5.78 -0.24
N ILE A 127 1.09 5.69 -1.24
CA ILE A 127 0.99 4.52 -2.10
C ILE A 127 0.93 4.98 -3.54
N GLU A 128 1.79 4.39 -4.36
CA GLU A 128 1.84 4.59 -5.80
C GLU A 128 1.89 3.23 -6.51
N ARG A 129 1.09 3.09 -7.56
CA ARG A 129 1.17 1.97 -8.50
C ARG A 129 1.13 2.50 -9.92
N GLN A 130 2.02 1.97 -10.74
CA GLN A 130 2.08 2.28 -12.17
C GLN A 130 1.79 1.00 -12.97
N VAL A 131 0.97 1.13 -14.00
CA VAL A 131 0.68 0.09 -14.97
C VAL A 131 0.92 0.66 -16.36
N GLN A 132 1.50 -0.14 -17.25
CA GLN A 132 1.78 0.25 -18.62
C GLN A 132 1.19 -0.76 -19.59
N ALA A 133 0.69 -0.26 -20.72
CA ALA A 133 0.19 -1.07 -21.83
C ALA A 133 0.59 -0.43 -23.16
N THR A 134 0.78 -1.25 -24.19
CA THR A 134 1.03 -0.82 -25.56
C THR A 134 -0.09 -1.34 -26.45
N ILE A 135 -0.61 -0.49 -27.31
CA ILE A 135 -1.72 -0.78 -28.23
C ILE A 135 -1.24 -0.46 -29.65
N GLU A 136 -1.44 -1.40 -30.57
CA GLU A 136 -1.30 -1.18 -32.01
C GLU A 136 -2.66 -0.79 -32.60
N HIS A 137 -2.69 0.29 -33.39
CA HIS A 137 -3.90 0.72 -34.13
C HIS A 137 -3.55 1.27 -35.52
#